data_AF-B7JJM5-F1
#
_entry.id   AF-B7JJM5-F1
#
_cell.length_a   1.000
_cell.length_b   1.000
_cell.length_c   1.000
_cell.angle_alpha   90.00
_cell.angle_beta   90.00
_cell.angle_gamma   90.00
#
_symmetry.space_group_name_H-M   'P 1'
#
loop_
_entity.id
_entity.type
_entity.pdbx_description
1 polymer ?
#
loop_
_entity_poly.entity_id
_entity_poly.type
_entity_poly.pdbx_seq_one_letter_code
_entity_poly.pdbx_strand_id
1 'polypeptide(L)' 'MIVKVMRRLGTWLLLACVLIILIPKSASAHAYVVKSNPTENEILKKAPSVVKIEFDEDIQISSFNTLYVRDT' A
#
# COMPACT_ATOMS: atom_id res chain seq x y z
N MET A 1 3.60 -42.24 -24.53
CA MET A 1 2.42 -41.35 -24.44
C MET A 1 2.26 -40.75 -23.03
N ILE A 2 2.22 -41.56 -21.97
CA ILE A 2 2.04 -41.14 -20.55
C ILE A 2 3.12 -40.14 -20.07
N VAL A 3 4.41 -40.40 -20.33
CA VAL A 3 5.52 -39.53 -19.90
C VAL A 3 5.42 -38.11 -20.48
N LYS A 4 4.90 -37.97 -21.71
CA LYS A 4 4.73 -36.67 -22.39
C LYS A 4 3.57 -35.87 -21.78
N VAL A 5 2.54 -36.55 -21.29
CA VAL A 5 1.40 -35.95 -20.57
C VAL A 5 1.81 -35.49 -19.17
N MET A 6 2.55 -36.33 -18.43
CA MET A 6 3.07 -35.97 -17.10
C MET A 6 4.02 -34.76 -17.15
N ARG A 7 4.90 -34.70 -18.15
CA ARG A 7 5.78 -33.53 -18.36
C ARG A 7 4.97 -32.25 -18.63
N ARG A 8 3.95 -32.32 -19.49
CA ARG A 8 3.07 -31.16 -19.75
C ARG A 8 2.37 -30.70 -18.48
N LEU A 9 1.79 -31.63 -17.71
CA LEU A 9 1.14 -31.31 -16.43
C LEU A 9 2.10 -30.64 -15.44
N GLY A 10 3.32 -31.14 -15.33
CA GLY A 10 4.36 -30.52 -14.50
C GLY A 10 4.71 -29.09 -14.94
N THR A 11 4.81 -28.84 -16.24
CA THR A 11 5.03 -27.48 -16.78
C THR A 11 3.86 -26.56 -16.48
N TRP A 12 2.61 -27.02 -16.64
CA TRP A 12 1.43 -26.23 -16.31
C TRP A 12 1.33 -25.93 -14.81
N LEU A 13 1.66 -26.90 -13.96
CA LEU A 13 1.69 -26.70 -12.51
C LEU A 13 2.76 -25.67 -12.12
N LEU A 14 3.97 -25.79 -12.69
CA LEU A 14 5.04 -24.84 -12.42
C LEU A 14 4.66 -23.42 -12.89
N LEU A 15 4.03 -23.30 -14.07
CA LEU A 15 3.52 -22.03 -14.56
C LEU A 15 2.46 -21.44 -13.62
N ALA A 16 1.52 -22.26 -13.14
CA ALA A 16 0.50 -21.83 -12.19
C ALA A 16 1.12 -21.33 -10.87
N CYS A 17 2.12 -22.04 -10.33
CA CYS A 17 2.84 -21.61 -9.13
C CYS A 17 3.54 -20.26 -9.35
N VAL A 18 4.22 -20.08 -10.49
CA VAL A 18 4.87 -18.80 -10.83
C VAL A 18 3.84 -17.67 -10.92
N LEU A 19 2.70 -17.90 -11.58
CA LEU A 19 1.65 -16.90 -11.70
C LEU A 19 1.06 -16.49 -10.34
N ILE A 20 0.89 -17.44 -9.40
CA ILE A 20 0.39 -17.15 -8.05
C ILE A 20 1.36 -16.25 -7.27
N ILE A 21 2.67 -16.51 -7.39
CA ILE A 21 3.70 -15.71 -6.71
C ILE A 21 3.75 -14.27 -7.27
N LEU A 22 3.41 -14.09 -8.54
CA LEU A 22 3.41 -12.81 -9.23
C LEU A 22 2.11 -12.01 -9.07
N ILE A 23 1.09 -12.54 -8.36
CA ILE A 23 -0.15 -11.79 -8.13
C ILE A 23 0.18 -10.52 -7.34
N PRO A 24 -0.08 -9.32 -7.89
CA PRO A 24 0.18 -8.08 -7.18
C PRO A 24 -0.71 -8.01 -5.94
N LYS A 25 -0.18 -7.44 -4.85
CA LYS A 25 -1.01 -7.10 -3.70
C LYS A 25 -2.04 -6.05 -4.14
N SER A 26 -3.25 -6.14 -3.59
CA SER A 26 -4.26 -5.08 -3.77
C SER A 26 -3.70 -3.77 -3.24
N ALA A 27 -3.78 -2.72 -4.05
CA ALA A 27 -3.48 -1.34 -3.67
C ALA A 27 -4.69 -0.49 -4.07
N SER A 28 -4.97 0.56 -3.31
CA SER A 28 -6.01 1.51 -3.68
C SER A 28 -5.43 2.54 -4.65
N ALA A 29 -6.28 3.14 -5.48
CA ALA A 29 -5.87 4.29 -6.28
C ALA A 29 -5.66 5.55 -5.41
N HIS A 30 -6.27 5.56 -4.23
CA HIS A 30 -6.19 6.63 -3.25
C HIS A 30 -5.86 6.05 -1.89
N ALA A 31 -4.83 6.59 -1.26
CA ALA A 31 -4.54 6.36 0.15
C ALA A 31 -5.39 7.32 0.99
N TYR A 32 -6.18 6.78 1.91
CA TYR A 32 -7.08 7.55 2.76
C TYR A 32 -6.49 7.76 4.15
N VAL A 33 -6.69 8.94 4.73
CA VAL A 33 -6.26 9.23 6.10
C VAL A 33 -7.15 8.45 7.07
N VAL A 34 -6.56 7.55 7.85
CA VAL A 34 -7.25 6.79 8.89
C VAL A 34 -6.99 7.35 10.28
N LYS A 35 -5.91 8.11 10.45
CA LYS A 35 -5.57 8.75 11.72
C LYS A 35 -4.69 9.98 11.49
N SER A 36 -4.85 10.95 12.36
CA SER A 36 -3.99 12.14 12.39
C SER A 36 -3.63 12.51 13.83
N ASN A 37 -2.50 13.19 13.97
CA ASN A 37 -2.15 13.93 15.16
C ASN A 37 -1.56 15.27 14.71
N PRO A 38 -2.24 16.40 14.94
CA PRO A 38 -3.47 16.56 15.74
C PRO A 38 -4.69 15.86 15.13
N THR A 39 -5.66 15.49 15.98
CA THR A 39 -6.94 14.94 15.53
C THR A 39 -7.80 16.04 14.90
N GLU A 40 -8.77 15.65 14.08
CA GLU A 40 -9.67 16.60 13.44
C GLU A 40 -10.38 17.46 14.50
N ASN A 41 -10.36 18.79 14.31
CA ASN A 41 -10.94 19.78 15.22
C ASN A 41 -10.33 19.80 16.64
N GLU A 42 -9.15 19.22 16.85
CA GLU A 42 -8.47 19.27 18.14
C GLU A 42 -8.02 20.70 18.49
N ILE A 43 -8.47 21.19 19.66
CA ILE A 43 -8.01 22.47 20.19
C ILE A 43 -6.71 22.24 20.95
N LEU A 44 -5.61 22.75 20.40
CA LEU A 44 -4.29 22.62 21.00
C LEU A 44 -3.96 23.84 21.87
N LYS A 45 -3.39 23.59 23.05
CA LYS A 45 -2.85 24.66 23.91
C LYS A 45 -1.60 25.31 23.34
N LYS A 46 -0.90 24.62 22.44
CA LYS A 46 0.32 25.09 21.75
C LYS A 46 0.45 24.40 20.39
N ALA A 47 1.15 25.05 19.46
CA ALA A 47 1.46 24.44 18.17
C ALA A 47 2.31 23.16 18.33
N PRO A 48 2.03 22.09 17.56
CA PRO A 48 2.83 20.88 17.58
C PRO A 48 4.15 21.08 16.82
N SER A 49 5.22 20.42 17.27
CA SER A 49 6.49 20.41 16.52
C SER A 49 6.47 19.47 15.31
N VAL A 50 5.55 18.50 15.30
CA VAL A 50 5.39 17.50 14.24
C VAL A 50 3.91 17.23 14.04
N VAL A 51 3.46 17.21 12.78
CA VAL A 51 2.15 16.70 12.39
C VAL A 51 2.34 15.28 11.84
N LYS A 52 1.50 14.34 12.28
CA LYS A 52 1.53 12.94 11.82
C LYS A 52 0.21 12.61 11.13
N ILE A 53 0.32 11.99 9.96
CA ILE A 53 -0.80 11.49 9.17
C ILE A 53 -0.53 10.01 8.89
N GLU A 54 -1.52 9.17 9.15
CA GLU A 54 -1.49 7.73 8.89
C GLU A 54 -2.52 7.41 7.82
N PHE A 55 -2.08 6.65 6.82
CA PHE A 55 -2.91 6.20 5.70
C PHE A 55 -3.31 4.73 5.89
N ASP A 56 -4.38 4.31 5.23
CA ASP A 56 -4.83 2.91 5.19
C ASP A 56 -3.90 1.98 4.41
N GLU A 57 -2.91 2.53 3.69
CA GLU A 57 -1.88 1.79 2.98
C GLU A 57 -0.51 2.48 3.05
N ASP A 58 0.55 1.74 2.70
CA ASP A 58 1.90 2.28 2.60
C ASP A 58 1.98 3.28 1.44
N ILE A 59 2.37 4.53 1.75
CA ILE A 59 2.61 5.56 0.74
C ILE A 59 4.10 5.69 0.42
N GLN A 60 4.42 6.16 -0.78
CA GLN A 60 5.82 6.35 -1.20
C GLN A 60 6.43 7.61 -0.55
N ILE A 61 7.15 7.45 0.54
CA ILE A 61 7.54 8.54 1.45
C ILE A 61 8.45 9.61 0.81
N SER A 62 9.27 9.28 -0.18
CA SER A 62 10.47 10.07 -0.51
C SER A 62 10.42 10.92 -1.79
N SER A 63 9.34 10.92 -2.59
CA SER A 63 9.42 11.54 -3.93
C SER A 63 8.16 12.22 -4.47
N PHE A 64 6.98 12.02 -3.88
CA PHE A 64 5.71 12.48 -4.49
C PHE A 64 4.71 13.16 -3.54
N ASN A 65 5.00 13.24 -2.24
CA ASN A 65 4.05 13.76 -1.27
C ASN A 65 4.37 15.22 -0.92
N THR A 66 3.35 16.03 -0.72
CA THR A 66 3.49 17.38 -0.20
C THR A 66 2.44 17.62 0.87
N LEU A 67 2.86 18.20 2.00
CA LEU A 67 1.98 18.60 3.09
C LEU A 67 2.18 20.10 3.34
N TYR A 68 1.09 20.85 3.38
CA TYR A 68 1.11 22.29 3.71
C TYR A 68 0.26 22.55 4.94
N VAL A 69 0.80 23.33 5.87
CA VAL A 69 0.07 23.90 6.99
C VAL A 69 -0.23 25.35 6.65
N ARG A 70 -1.49 25.77 6.81
CA ARG A 70 -1.94 27.13 6.54
C ARG A 70 -2.66 27.69 7.77
N ASP A 71 -2.35 28.94 8.07
CA ASP A 71 -3.25 29.82 8.82
C ASP A 71 -4.18 30.44 7.77
N THR A 72 -5.50 30.42 8.00
CA THR A 72 -6.55 30.70 6.98
C THR A 72 -6.32 31.97 6.17
#